data_AF-T1PNR4-F1
#
_entry.id   AF-T1PNR4-F1
#
_cell.length_a   1.000
_cell.length_b   1.000
_cell.length_c   1.000
_cell.angle_alpha   90.00
_cell.angle_beta   90.00
_cell.angle_gamma   90.00
#
_symmetry.space_group_name_H-M   'P 1'
#
loop_
_entity.id
_entity.type
_entity.pdbx_description
1 polymer ?
#
loop_
_entity_poly.entity_id
_entity_poly.type
_entity_poly.pdbx_seq_one_letter_code
_entity_poly.pdbx_strand_id
1 'polypeptide(L)'
;MPNKCKLISYVRHIKPIVTNSNDPEEIKWYWREWRNHLPQEIKNSMHFYIDYYRNISAATLTSTATSPSSIWYQQYDEPNFMKNLEGYMKTIEPLCRELHAYLRDALRRKYGDDVVPTSGLIPHHLVEQALYQSWKKESVLENPHQHKKMPNLLQELRGKRWNPRDLIEASEEFFKSMGFPPFSEELKRDHFVEIEDNMAGPDCKSYIFTHGSIELNYCPKMNYKKLLTTHGDVTHVEYGILKNNLTVGLNREACPGFANALAEA
;
A
#
# COMPACT_ATOMS: atom_id res chain seq x y z
N MET A 1 14.02 -25.28 -30.66
CA MET A 1 14.35 -24.78 -29.30
C MET A 1 13.04 -24.36 -28.66
N PRO A 2 12.59 -24.97 -27.56
CA PRO A 2 11.31 -24.60 -26.96
C PRO A 2 11.43 -23.17 -26.41
N ASN A 3 10.41 -22.36 -26.72
CA ASN A 3 10.26 -20.98 -26.26
C ASN A 3 10.61 -20.88 -24.78
N LYS A 4 11.68 -20.17 -24.43
CA LYS A 4 11.95 -19.77 -23.05
C LYS A 4 10.68 -19.08 -22.55
N CYS A 5 9.96 -19.69 -21.61
CA CYS A 5 8.89 -19.02 -20.87
C CYS A 5 9.48 -17.70 -20.36
N LYS A 6 9.06 -16.59 -20.96
CA LYS A 6 9.48 -15.26 -20.52
C LYS A 6 9.00 -15.14 -19.08
N LEU A 7 9.89 -14.84 -18.14
CA LEU A 7 9.50 -14.60 -16.75
C LEU A 7 8.55 -13.39 -16.73
N ILE A 8 7.26 -13.65 -16.51
CA ILE A 8 6.23 -12.61 -16.47
C ILE A 8 6.15 -12.09 -15.04
N SER A 9 6.63 -10.87 -14.81
CA SER A 9 6.41 -10.16 -13.54
C SER A 9 4.92 -9.86 -13.32
N TYR A 10 4.38 -10.24 -12.15
CA TYR A 10 3.00 -9.91 -11.77
C TYR A 10 2.73 -8.41 -11.81
N VAL A 11 3.57 -7.62 -11.12
CA VAL A 11 3.36 -6.17 -11.00
C VAL A 11 3.48 -5.48 -12.35
N ARG A 12 4.51 -5.77 -13.15
CA ARG A 12 4.76 -5.04 -14.41
C ARG A 12 3.90 -5.50 -15.58
N HIS A 13 3.50 -6.78 -15.64
CA HIS A 13 2.82 -7.34 -16.81
C HIS A 13 1.39 -7.80 -16.52
N ILE A 14 1.15 -8.54 -15.44
CA ILE A 14 -0.16 -9.15 -15.18
C ILE A 14 -1.14 -8.14 -14.59
N LYS A 15 -0.71 -7.37 -13.58
CA LYS A 15 -1.55 -6.40 -12.88
C LYS A 15 -2.17 -5.37 -13.85
N PRO A 16 -1.44 -4.77 -14.82
CA PRO A 16 -2.06 -3.87 -15.80
C PRO A 16 -3.15 -4.53 -16.65
N ILE A 17 -2.95 -5.78 -17.06
CA ILE A 17 -3.94 -6.55 -17.84
C ILE A 17 -5.20 -6.78 -16.99
N VAL A 18 -5.03 -7.38 -15.80
CA VAL A 18 -6.13 -7.62 -14.86
C VAL A 18 -6.86 -6.32 -14.52
N THR A 19 -6.14 -5.22 -14.28
CA THR A 19 -6.77 -3.94 -13.90
C THR A 19 -7.61 -3.34 -15.02
N ASN A 20 -7.31 -3.61 -16.30
CA ASN A 20 -7.97 -2.97 -17.44
C ASN A 20 -8.92 -3.91 -18.21
N SER A 21 -8.91 -5.22 -17.93
CA SER A 21 -9.80 -6.17 -18.61
C SER A 21 -11.25 -6.05 -18.14
N ASN A 22 -12.19 -6.24 -19.07
CA ASN A 22 -13.62 -6.37 -18.77
C ASN A 22 -14.11 -7.83 -18.87
N ASP A 23 -13.23 -8.77 -19.23
CA ASP A 23 -13.56 -10.19 -19.33
C ASP A 23 -13.26 -10.90 -17.99
N PRO A 24 -14.29 -11.35 -17.24
CA PRO A 24 -14.11 -12.04 -15.97
C PRO A 24 -13.30 -13.34 -16.10
N GLU A 25 -13.39 -14.05 -17.23
CA GLU A 25 -12.62 -15.28 -17.43
C GLU A 25 -11.15 -15.00 -17.75
N GLU A 26 -10.82 -13.90 -18.46
CA GLU A 26 -9.44 -13.45 -18.63
C GLU A 26 -8.80 -13.07 -17.27
N ILE A 27 -9.53 -12.29 -16.46
CA ILE A 27 -9.08 -11.87 -15.12
C ILE A 27 -8.79 -13.09 -14.24
N LYS A 28 -9.73 -14.04 -14.22
CA LYS A 28 -9.63 -15.30 -13.48
C LYS A 28 -8.49 -16.16 -13.98
N TRP A 29 -8.27 -16.25 -15.30
CA TRP A 29 -7.17 -16.99 -15.89
C TRP A 29 -5.83 -16.46 -15.40
N TYR A 30 -5.57 -15.15 -15.53
CA TYR A 30 -4.33 -14.55 -15.06
C TYR A 30 -4.13 -14.71 -13.54
N TRP A 31 -5.19 -14.49 -12.76
CA TRP A 31 -5.16 -14.65 -11.31
C TRP A 31 -4.78 -16.08 -10.89
N ARG A 32 -5.32 -17.08 -11.59
CA ARG A 32 -5.09 -18.50 -11.33
C ARG A 32 -3.71 -18.93 -11.81
N GLU A 33 -3.37 -18.64 -13.06
CA GLU A 33 -2.11 -19.09 -13.66
C GLU A 33 -0.90 -18.49 -12.94
N TRP A 34 -0.96 -17.23 -12.53
CA TRP A 34 0.09 -16.62 -11.71
C TRP A 34 0.35 -17.42 -10.42
N ARG A 35 -0.70 -17.85 -9.72
CA ARG A 35 -0.59 -18.61 -8.46
C ARG A 35 -0.15 -20.05 -8.69
N ASN A 36 -0.61 -20.67 -9.77
CA ASN A 36 -0.23 -22.03 -10.15
C ASN A 36 1.25 -22.12 -10.52
N HIS A 37 1.80 -21.07 -11.14
CA HIS A 37 3.19 -20.99 -11.56
C HIS A 37 4.13 -20.41 -10.49
N LEU A 38 3.68 -20.27 -9.23
CA LEU A 38 4.56 -19.90 -8.14
C LEU A 38 5.66 -20.98 -8.00
N PRO A 39 6.95 -20.64 -8.14
CA PRO A 39 8.02 -21.63 -8.15
C PRO A 39 8.02 -22.47 -6.86
N GLN A 40 8.26 -23.77 -6.98
CA GLN A 40 8.28 -24.67 -5.83
C GLN A 40 9.37 -24.28 -4.82
N GLU A 41 10.47 -23.71 -5.31
CA GLU A 41 11.57 -23.17 -4.52
C GLU A 41 11.07 -22.07 -3.58
N ILE A 42 10.20 -21.17 -4.04
CA ILE A 42 9.62 -20.11 -3.21
C ILE A 42 8.75 -20.70 -2.10
N LYS A 43 7.97 -21.75 -2.40
CA LYS A 43 7.16 -22.45 -1.38
C LYS A 43 8.05 -23.11 -0.33
N ASN A 44 9.12 -23.78 -0.77
CA ASN A 44 10.08 -24.43 0.12
C ASN A 44 10.81 -23.39 1.00
N SER A 45 11.24 -22.27 0.42
CA SER A 45 11.84 -21.15 1.16
C SER A 45 10.88 -20.57 2.20
N MET A 46 9.58 -20.47 1.90
CA MET A 46 8.59 -20.01 2.87
C MET A 46 8.43 -20.99 4.04
N HIS A 47 8.41 -22.30 3.78
CA HIS A 47 8.39 -23.29 4.86
C HIS A 47 9.64 -23.21 5.74
N PHE A 48 10.83 -23.10 5.13
CA PHE A 48 12.07 -22.90 5.86
C PHE A 48 12.02 -21.62 6.71
N TYR A 49 11.50 -20.52 6.15
CA TYR A 49 11.32 -19.27 6.88
C TYR A 49 10.39 -19.44 8.09
N ILE A 50 9.25 -20.12 7.92
CA ILE A 50 8.33 -20.41 9.03
C ILE A 50 9.01 -21.22 10.13
N ASP A 51 9.75 -22.28 9.77
CA ASP A 51 10.44 -23.13 10.73
C ASP A 51 11.59 -22.39 11.42
N TYR A 52 12.32 -21.54 10.69
CA TYR A 52 13.31 -20.64 11.27
C TYR A 52 12.69 -19.72 12.33
N TYR A 53 11.56 -19.06 12.02
CA TYR A 53 10.87 -18.18 12.98
C TYR A 53 10.33 -18.95 14.20
N ARG A 54 9.83 -20.17 14.00
CA ARG A 54 9.46 -21.07 15.11
C ARG A 54 10.64 -21.33 16.04
N ASN A 55 11.80 -21.67 15.49
CA ASN A 55 13.00 -21.97 16.27
C ASN A 55 13.51 -20.75 17.06
N ILE A 56 13.63 -19.58 16.43
CA ILE A 56 14.10 -18.37 17.15
C ILE A 56 13.08 -17.87 18.18
N SER A 57 11.78 -18.11 17.94
CA SER A 57 10.73 -17.71 18.89
C SER A 57 10.68 -18.57 20.14
N ALA A 58 11.29 -19.77 20.14
CA ALA A 58 11.24 -20.72 21.26
C ALA A 58 11.76 -20.11 22.57
N ALA A 59 12.78 -19.25 22.50
CA ALA A 59 13.33 -18.53 23.65
C ALA A 59 12.41 -17.42 24.19
N THR A 60 11.45 -16.98 23.40
CA THR A 60 10.49 -15.91 23.75
C THR A 60 9.13 -16.45 24.22
N LEU A 61 8.94 -17.78 24.18
CA LEU A 61 7.71 -18.40 24.65
C LEU A 61 7.64 -18.29 26.17
N THR A 62 6.59 -17.64 26.65
CA THR A 62 6.28 -17.47 28.08
C THR A 62 4.83 -17.88 28.33
N SER A 63 4.35 -17.79 29.58
CA SER A 63 2.93 -18.02 29.87
C SER A 63 1.98 -17.08 29.11
N THR A 64 2.45 -15.91 28.67
CA THR A 64 1.67 -14.91 27.92
C THR A 64 1.96 -14.91 26.41
N ALA A 65 3.12 -15.40 25.99
CA ALA A 65 3.54 -15.51 24.59
C ALA A 65 3.51 -16.98 24.15
N THR A 66 2.32 -17.47 23.75
CA THR A 66 2.09 -18.91 23.50
C THR A 66 2.33 -19.36 22.06
N SER A 67 2.52 -18.43 21.13
CA SER A 67 2.71 -18.72 19.70
C SER A 67 4.01 -18.11 19.18
N PRO A 68 4.70 -18.78 18.22
CA PRO A 68 5.81 -18.20 17.47
C PRO A 68 5.54 -16.84 16.86
N SER A 69 4.29 -16.54 16.51
CA SER A 69 3.88 -15.25 15.97
C SER A 69 4.01 -14.09 16.98
N SER A 70 4.15 -14.39 18.27
CA SER A 70 4.28 -13.37 19.33
C SER A 70 5.47 -12.44 19.15
N ILE A 71 6.56 -12.92 18.56
CA ILE A 71 7.74 -12.11 18.27
C ILE A 71 7.42 -10.88 17.38
N TRP A 72 6.36 -10.93 16.58
CA TRP A 72 5.97 -9.82 15.70
C TRP A 72 5.14 -8.75 16.40
N TYR A 73 4.37 -9.12 17.42
CA TYR A 73 3.53 -8.17 18.15
C TYR A 73 4.07 -7.78 19.54
N GLN A 74 5.19 -8.36 19.97
CA GLN A 74 5.93 -7.92 21.17
C GLN A 74 6.33 -6.43 21.10
N GLN A 75 6.56 -5.91 19.89
CA GLN A 75 6.95 -4.51 19.69
C GLN A 75 5.85 -3.49 20.06
N TYR A 76 4.62 -3.93 20.28
CA TYR A 76 3.52 -3.07 20.73
C TYR A 76 3.43 -2.97 22.26
N ASP A 77 4.21 -3.75 23.01
CA ASP A 77 4.22 -3.78 24.48
C ASP A 77 2.82 -3.93 25.11
N GLU A 78 1.94 -4.67 24.43
CA GLU A 78 0.55 -4.89 24.84
C GLU A 78 0.30 -6.38 25.09
N PRO A 79 0.18 -6.83 26.36
CA PRO A 79 0.00 -8.23 26.71
C PRO A 79 -1.26 -8.88 26.10
N ASN A 80 -2.31 -8.11 25.83
CA ASN A 80 -3.57 -8.60 25.27
C ASN A 80 -3.75 -8.22 23.79
N PHE A 81 -2.65 -8.01 23.06
CA PHE A 81 -2.69 -7.44 21.71
C PHE A 81 -3.70 -8.10 20.78
N MET A 82 -3.66 -9.44 20.66
CA MET A 82 -4.58 -10.18 19.79
C MET A 82 -6.05 -10.04 20.21
N LYS A 83 -6.33 -10.07 21.52
CA LYS A 83 -7.68 -9.90 22.04
C LYS A 83 -8.21 -8.50 21.77
N ASN A 84 -7.37 -7.47 21.92
CA ASN A 84 -7.73 -6.09 21.63
C ASN A 84 -7.97 -5.90 20.12
N LEU A 85 -7.08 -6.46 19.27
CA LEU A 85 -7.23 -6.45 17.82
C LEU A 85 -8.54 -7.12 17.37
N GLU A 86 -8.88 -8.29 17.92
CA GLU A 86 -10.18 -8.93 17.67
C GLU A 86 -11.36 -8.05 18.09
N GLY A 87 -11.24 -7.35 19.22
CA GLY A 87 -12.21 -6.37 19.67
C GLY A 87 -12.43 -5.24 18.67
N TYR A 88 -11.33 -4.64 18.18
CA TYR A 88 -11.40 -3.58 17.16
C TYR A 88 -11.98 -4.10 15.83
N MET A 89 -11.59 -5.31 15.40
CA MET A 89 -12.13 -5.92 14.18
C MET A 89 -13.63 -6.15 14.28
N LYS A 90 -14.16 -6.57 15.45
CA LYS A 90 -15.61 -6.70 15.69
C LYS A 90 -16.34 -5.36 15.60
N THR A 91 -15.72 -4.27 16.06
CA THR A 91 -16.31 -2.93 15.96
C THR A 91 -16.43 -2.45 14.51
N ILE A 92 -15.46 -2.81 13.65
CA ILE A 92 -15.44 -2.42 12.23
C ILE A 92 -16.26 -3.39 11.36
N GLU A 93 -16.48 -4.62 11.84
CA GLU A 93 -17.19 -5.69 11.12
C GLU A 93 -18.52 -5.25 10.47
N PRO A 94 -19.43 -4.51 11.14
CA PRO A 94 -20.67 -4.07 10.50
C PRO A 94 -20.43 -3.23 9.24
N LEU A 95 -19.47 -2.30 9.27
CA LEU A 95 -19.11 -1.49 8.11
C LEU A 95 -18.52 -2.37 7.00
N CYS A 96 -17.64 -3.32 7.34
CA CYS A 96 -17.08 -4.25 6.36
C CYS A 96 -18.16 -5.10 5.68
N ARG A 97 -19.21 -5.50 6.40
CA ARG A 97 -20.34 -6.27 5.85
C ARG A 97 -21.15 -5.44 4.85
N GLU A 98 -21.42 -4.18 5.16
CA GLU A 98 -22.10 -3.26 4.22
C GLU A 98 -21.25 -2.99 2.97
N LEU A 99 -19.96 -2.71 3.15
CA LEU A 99 -19.03 -2.51 2.03
C LEU A 99 -18.91 -3.77 1.16
N HIS A 100 -18.86 -4.95 1.77
CA HIS A 100 -18.87 -6.22 1.05
C HIS A 100 -20.17 -6.41 0.26
N ALA A 101 -21.33 -6.13 0.86
CA ALA A 101 -22.62 -6.23 0.17
C ALA A 101 -22.70 -5.25 -1.02
N TYR A 102 -22.25 -4.01 -0.83
CA TYR A 102 -22.18 -3.00 -1.89
C TYR A 102 -21.24 -3.42 -3.04
N LEU A 103 -20.02 -3.87 -2.72
CA LEU A 103 -19.07 -4.32 -3.74
C LEU A 103 -19.61 -5.54 -4.50
N ARG A 104 -20.27 -6.48 -3.81
CA ARG A 104 -20.91 -7.64 -4.46
C ARG A 104 -21.99 -7.20 -5.44
N ASP A 105 -22.86 -6.28 -5.04
CA ASP A 105 -23.91 -5.73 -5.92
C ASP A 105 -23.31 -5.01 -7.13
N ALA A 106 -22.31 -4.17 -6.93
CA ALA A 106 -21.63 -3.45 -8.01
C ALA A 106 -20.99 -4.42 -9.02
N LEU A 107 -20.31 -5.46 -8.52
CA LEU A 107 -19.72 -6.50 -9.37
C LEU A 107 -20.78 -7.32 -10.11
N ARG A 108 -21.93 -7.62 -9.47
CA ARG A 108 -23.07 -8.27 -10.13
C ARG A 108 -23.64 -7.44 -11.26
N ARG A 109 -23.85 -6.13 -11.04
CA ARG A 109 -24.32 -5.22 -12.09
C ARG A 109 -23.36 -5.17 -13.28
N LYS A 110 -22.06 -5.32 -13.04
CA LYS A 110 -21.03 -5.29 -14.08
C LYS A 110 -20.87 -6.62 -14.83
N TYR A 111 -20.81 -7.75 -14.11
CA TYR A 111 -20.43 -9.06 -14.65
C TYR A 111 -21.58 -10.07 -14.77
N GLY A 112 -22.75 -9.77 -14.21
CA GLY A 112 -23.92 -10.63 -14.23
C GLY A 112 -23.99 -11.63 -13.07
N ASP A 113 -25.18 -12.19 -12.87
CA ASP A 113 -25.50 -13.09 -11.76
C ASP A 113 -24.85 -14.48 -11.91
N ASP A 114 -24.52 -14.90 -13.13
CA ASP A 114 -23.81 -16.16 -13.40
C ASP A 114 -22.34 -16.11 -12.95
N VAL A 115 -21.76 -14.91 -12.84
CA VAL A 115 -20.36 -14.70 -12.46
C VAL A 115 -20.22 -14.40 -10.97
N VAL A 116 -21.13 -13.60 -10.42
CA VAL A 116 -21.08 -13.16 -9.01
C VAL A 116 -22.35 -13.59 -8.29
N PRO A 117 -22.24 -14.47 -7.27
CA PRO A 117 -23.40 -14.94 -6.52
C PRO A 117 -24.20 -13.83 -5.86
N THR A 118 -25.53 -14.00 -5.78
CA THR A 118 -26.43 -13.06 -5.08
C THR A 118 -26.17 -12.99 -3.57
N SER A 119 -25.69 -14.08 -2.99
CA SER A 119 -25.33 -14.21 -1.57
C SER A 119 -24.03 -14.98 -1.40
N GLY A 120 -23.41 -14.87 -0.22
CA GLY A 120 -22.11 -15.50 0.05
C GLY A 120 -20.93 -14.63 -0.41
N LEU A 121 -19.79 -15.30 -0.67
CA LEU A 121 -18.50 -14.65 -0.92
C LEU A 121 -18.37 -14.15 -2.36
N ILE A 122 -17.61 -13.07 -2.53
CA ILE A 122 -17.24 -12.53 -3.84
C ILE A 122 -16.05 -13.33 -4.40
N PRO A 123 -16.00 -13.66 -5.71
CA PRO A 123 -14.82 -14.23 -6.32
C PRO A 123 -13.57 -13.35 -6.13
N HIS A 124 -12.51 -13.91 -5.54
CA HIS A 124 -11.34 -13.13 -5.08
C HIS A 124 -10.65 -12.34 -6.22
N HIS A 125 -10.57 -12.91 -7.42
CA HIS A 125 -9.97 -12.24 -8.57
C HIS A 125 -10.69 -10.92 -8.96
N LEU A 126 -12.01 -10.83 -8.73
CA LEU A 126 -12.78 -9.62 -8.97
C LEU A 126 -12.62 -8.60 -7.84
N VAL A 127 -12.46 -9.06 -6.59
CA VAL A 127 -12.12 -8.18 -5.46
C VAL A 127 -10.75 -7.53 -5.69
N GLU A 128 -9.74 -8.31 -6.08
CA GLU A 128 -8.40 -7.77 -6.39
C GLU A 128 -8.46 -6.74 -7.51
N GLN A 129 -9.22 -7.00 -8.58
CA GLN A 129 -9.40 -6.03 -9.64
C GLN A 129 -10.06 -4.74 -9.15
N ALA A 130 -11.16 -4.84 -8.38
CA ALA A 130 -11.84 -3.68 -7.83
C ALA A 130 -10.90 -2.82 -6.98
N LEU A 131 -10.06 -3.46 -6.15
CA LEU A 131 -9.03 -2.77 -5.37
C LEU A 131 -7.98 -2.08 -6.25
N TYR A 132 -7.54 -2.72 -7.33
CA TYR A 132 -6.61 -2.10 -8.29
C TYR A 132 -7.23 -0.94 -9.06
N GLN A 133 -8.55 -0.94 -9.22
CA GLN A 133 -9.32 0.12 -9.87
C GLN A 133 -9.78 1.21 -8.92
N SER A 134 -9.55 1.12 -7.60
CA SER A 134 -10.08 2.07 -6.59
C SER A 134 -9.89 3.57 -6.90
N TRP A 135 -8.84 3.94 -7.65
CA TRP A 135 -8.54 5.32 -8.05
C TRP A 135 -8.76 5.61 -9.55
N LYS A 136 -9.30 4.64 -10.30
CA LYS A 136 -9.59 4.75 -11.73
C LYS A 136 -11.03 5.16 -11.96
N LYS A 137 -11.26 5.85 -13.07
CA LYS A 137 -12.59 6.27 -13.49
C LYS A 137 -13.48 5.06 -13.86
N GLU A 138 -12.88 4.01 -14.39
CA GLU A 138 -13.54 2.79 -14.86
C GLU A 138 -13.73 1.72 -13.76
N SER A 139 -13.59 2.13 -12.49
CA SER A 139 -13.81 1.25 -11.35
C SER A 139 -15.24 0.75 -11.28
N VAL A 140 -15.40 -0.49 -10.81
CA VAL A 140 -16.72 -1.00 -10.39
C VAL A 140 -17.30 -0.20 -9.21
N LEU A 141 -16.44 0.47 -8.44
CA LEU A 141 -16.83 1.35 -7.35
C LEU A 141 -17.18 2.73 -7.92
N GLU A 142 -18.41 2.89 -8.37
CA GLU A 142 -18.90 4.16 -8.91
C GLU A 142 -19.25 5.17 -7.80
N ASN A 143 -19.15 6.46 -8.12
CA ASN A 143 -19.61 7.54 -7.25
C ASN A 143 -21.16 7.56 -7.23
N PRO A 144 -21.81 7.35 -6.07
CA PRO A 144 -23.27 7.39 -5.95
C PRO A 144 -23.89 8.72 -6.38
N HIS A 145 -23.10 9.81 -6.35
CA HIS A 145 -23.52 11.15 -6.75
C HIS A 145 -22.73 11.62 -7.97
N GLN A 146 -23.07 11.11 -9.16
CA GLN A 146 -22.36 11.39 -10.42
C GLN A 146 -22.21 12.88 -10.76
N HIS A 147 -23.12 13.74 -10.27
CA HIS A 147 -23.08 15.19 -10.47
C HIS A 147 -22.15 15.93 -9.50
N LYS A 148 -21.77 15.30 -8.37
CA LYS A 148 -20.83 15.85 -7.37
C LYS A 148 -19.47 15.19 -7.58
N LYS A 149 -18.69 15.75 -8.50
CA LYS A 149 -17.33 15.27 -8.80
C LYS A 149 -16.31 16.04 -7.98
N MET A 150 -15.26 15.35 -7.55
CA MET A 150 -14.07 16.02 -7.01
C MET A 150 -13.45 16.90 -8.11
N PRO A 151 -12.79 18.01 -7.76
CA PRO A 151 -12.05 18.83 -8.71
C PRO A 151 -11.06 18.00 -9.52
N ASN A 152 -10.89 18.34 -10.80
CA ASN A 152 -9.89 17.70 -11.64
C ASN A 152 -8.51 18.28 -11.31
N LEU A 153 -7.89 17.74 -10.26
CA LEU A 153 -6.60 18.22 -9.78
C LEU A 153 -5.54 18.21 -10.89
N LEU A 154 -5.53 17.22 -11.80
CA LEU A 154 -4.54 17.17 -12.87
C LEU A 154 -4.65 18.39 -13.81
N GLN A 155 -5.86 18.86 -14.08
CA GLN A 155 -6.10 20.05 -14.88
C GLN A 155 -5.60 21.32 -14.14
N GLU A 156 -5.86 21.41 -12.84
CA GLU A 156 -5.40 22.54 -12.02
C GLU A 156 -3.87 22.58 -11.90
N LEU A 157 -3.25 21.44 -11.62
CA LEU A 157 -1.79 21.29 -11.54
C LEU A 157 -1.11 21.65 -12.87
N ARG A 158 -1.67 21.21 -14.00
CA ARG A 158 -1.18 21.59 -15.33
C ARG A 158 -1.32 23.09 -15.59
N GLY A 159 -2.44 23.69 -15.18
CA GLY A 159 -2.66 25.14 -15.29
C GLY A 159 -1.61 25.95 -14.53
N LYS A 160 -1.15 25.44 -13.38
CA LYS A 160 -0.07 26.04 -12.57
C LYS A 160 1.34 25.61 -12.99
N ARG A 161 1.49 24.77 -14.02
CA ARG A 161 2.77 24.19 -14.48
C ARG A 161 3.55 23.46 -13.39
N TRP A 162 2.83 22.74 -12.52
CA TRP A 162 3.48 21.95 -11.49
C TRP A 162 4.28 20.79 -12.10
N ASN A 163 5.34 20.39 -11.42
CA ASN A 163 6.16 19.20 -11.62
C ASN A 163 6.08 18.30 -10.37
N PRO A 164 6.67 17.08 -10.38
CA PRO A 164 6.61 16.17 -9.24
C PRO A 164 7.26 16.72 -7.96
N ARG A 165 8.34 17.50 -8.09
CA ARG A 165 9.00 18.17 -6.95
C ARG A 165 8.11 19.19 -6.28
N ASP A 166 7.26 19.88 -7.04
CA ASP A 166 6.30 20.85 -6.48
C ASP A 166 5.29 20.18 -5.53
N LEU A 167 5.02 18.86 -5.69
CA LEU A 167 4.20 18.12 -4.72
C LEU A 167 4.89 17.99 -3.36
N ILE A 168 6.22 17.83 -3.36
CA ILE A 168 7.04 17.77 -2.14
C ILE A 168 7.07 19.15 -1.50
N GLU A 169 7.32 20.20 -2.28
CA GLU A 169 7.36 21.59 -1.80
C GLU A 169 6.02 22.01 -1.20
N ALA A 170 4.90 21.66 -1.84
CA ALA A 170 3.56 21.91 -1.29
C ALA A 170 3.33 21.18 0.06
N SER A 171 3.87 19.97 0.20
CA SER A 171 3.79 19.22 1.45
C SER A 171 4.70 19.84 2.53
N GLU A 172 5.91 20.28 2.17
CA GLU A 172 6.82 21.01 3.07
C GLU A 172 6.15 22.31 3.57
N GLU A 173 5.48 23.06 2.69
CA GLU A 173 4.72 24.25 3.08
C GLU A 173 3.61 23.96 4.09
N PHE A 174 2.92 22.82 3.96
CA PHE A 174 1.96 22.37 4.95
C PHE A 174 2.61 22.12 6.31
N PHE A 175 3.73 21.39 6.36
CA PHE A 175 4.46 21.15 7.61
C PHE A 175 4.97 22.46 8.24
N LYS A 176 5.50 23.37 7.43
CA LYS A 176 5.90 24.71 7.88
C LYS A 176 4.72 25.49 8.47
N SER A 177 3.52 25.36 7.90
CA SER A 177 2.32 26.00 8.45
C SER A 177 1.94 25.49 9.84
N MET A 178 2.35 24.26 10.19
CA MET A 178 2.21 23.67 11.52
C MET A 178 3.39 23.97 12.45
N GLY A 179 4.37 24.77 12.00
CA GLY A 179 5.53 25.18 12.79
C GLY A 179 6.77 24.29 12.65
N PHE A 180 6.80 23.36 11.69
CA PHE A 180 8.00 22.57 11.40
C PHE A 180 9.04 23.44 10.67
N PRO A 181 10.35 23.18 10.89
CA PRO A 181 11.39 23.86 10.14
C PRO A 181 11.35 23.45 8.65
N PRO A 182 11.76 24.32 7.72
CA PRO A 182 11.94 23.92 6.33
C PRO A 182 13.05 22.86 6.20
N PHE A 183 12.99 22.06 5.14
CA PHE A 183 14.09 21.16 4.79
C PHE A 183 15.34 21.94 4.41
N SER A 184 16.50 21.42 4.79
CA SER A 184 17.76 22.03 4.37
C SER A 184 17.93 21.94 2.85
N GLU A 185 18.56 22.96 2.26
CA GLU A 185 18.82 22.97 0.82
C GLU A 185 19.75 21.82 0.39
N GLU A 186 20.64 21.38 1.29
CA GLU A 186 21.48 20.20 1.08
C GLU A 186 20.63 18.92 0.96
N LEU A 187 19.71 18.69 1.90
CA LEU A 187 18.81 17.53 1.85
C LEU A 187 18.00 17.51 0.56
N LYS A 188 17.38 18.64 0.19
CA LYS A 188 16.54 18.74 -1.01
C LYS A 188 17.31 18.59 -2.32
N ARG A 189 18.61 18.88 -2.33
CA ARG A 189 19.45 18.81 -3.54
C ARG A 189 20.10 17.44 -3.68
N ASP A 190 20.61 16.90 -2.59
CA ASP A 190 21.52 15.75 -2.63
C ASP A 190 20.79 14.43 -2.31
N HIS A 191 19.61 14.49 -1.66
CA HIS A 191 18.91 13.31 -1.17
C HIS A 191 17.46 13.17 -1.65
N PHE A 192 16.90 14.18 -2.33
CA PHE A 192 15.58 14.07 -2.96
C PHE A 192 15.76 13.80 -4.45
N VAL A 193 15.62 12.54 -4.84
CA VAL A 193 15.94 12.05 -6.19
C VAL A 193 14.66 11.65 -6.91
N GLU A 194 14.43 12.19 -8.10
CA GLU A 194 13.31 11.74 -8.94
C GLU A 194 13.62 10.35 -9.52
N ILE A 195 12.70 9.40 -9.36
CA ILE A 195 12.83 8.08 -9.96
C ILE A 195 12.66 8.19 -11.47
N GLU A 196 13.55 7.55 -12.25
CA GLU A 196 13.38 7.47 -13.70
C GLU A 196 12.03 6.82 -14.10
N ASP A 197 11.34 7.37 -15.11
CA ASP A 197 9.96 6.95 -15.46
C ASP A 197 9.85 5.46 -15.87
N ASN A 198 10.89 4.91 -16.51
CA ASN A 198 11.02 3.48 -16.83
C ASN A 198 11.13 2.58 -15.57
N MET A 199 11.64 3.11 -14.46
CA MET A 199 11.87 2.41 -13.21
C MET A 199 10.68 2.46 -12.27
N ALA A 200 9.89 3.54 -12.32
CA ALA A 200 8.71 3.79 -11.49
C ALA A 200 7.64 2.67 -11.50
N GLY A 201 7.57 1.86 -12.56
CA GLY A 201 6.57 0.80 -12.66
C GLY A 201 5.12 1.35 -12.65
N PRO A 202 4.10 0.48 -12.59
CA PRO A 202 2.71 0.91 -12.72
C PRO A 202 2.24 1.75 -11.54
N ASP A 203 2.56 1.32 -10.31
CA ASP A 203 2.13 2.00 -9.08
C ASP A 203 2.98 3.22 -8.72
N CYS A 204 4.21 3.33 -9.24
CA CYS A 204 5.14 4.45 -8.99
C CYS A 204 5.30 4.75 -7.51
N LYS A 205 5.76 3.77 -6.74
CA LYS A 205 5.97 3.94 -5.30
C LYS A 205 7.29 4.67 -5.07
N SER A 206 7.28 5.66 -4.19
CA SER A 206 8.49 6.30 -3.69
C SER A 206 9.25 5.33 -2.79
N TYR A 207 10.56 5.54 -2.65
CA TYR A 207 11.41 4.81 -1.70
C TYR A 207 12.01 5.80 -0.72
N ILE A 208 11.82 5.53 0.57
CA ILE A 208 12.23 6.43 1.64
C ILE A 208 13.17 5.69 2.55
N PHE A 209 14.35 6.25 2.74
CA PHE A 209 15.32 5.79 3.72
C PHE A 209 15.38 6.82 4.84
N THR A 210 15.07 6.40 6.06
CA THR A 210 14.94 7.32 7.22
C THR A 210 15.88 6.99 8.37
N HIS A 211 16.81 6.04 8.20
CA HIS A 211 17.71 5.59 9.28
C HIS A 211 19.12 6.13 9.08
N GLY A 212 19.53 7.11 9.90
CA GLY A 212 20.81 7.79 9.71
C GLY A 212 20.68 8.91 8.67
N SER A 213 21.28 8.74 7.49
CA SER A 213 21.05 9.67 6.38
C SER A 213 19.62 9.52 5.86
N ILE A 214 19.00 10.62 5.46
CA ILE A 214 17.64 10.60 4.91
C ILE A 214 17.74 10.67 3.40
N GLU A 215 16.98 9.83 2.70
CA GLU A 215 16.88 9.84 1.24
C GLU A 215 15.44 9.59 0.81
N LEU A 216 14.95 10.42 -0.11
CA LEU A 216 13.62 10.31 -0.71
C LEU A 216 13.79 10.14 -2.22
N ASN A 217 13.55 8.93 -2.70
CA ASN A 217 13.39 8.66 -4.12
C ASN A 217 11.92 8.78 -4.48
N TYR A 218 11.49 9.89 -5.10
CA TYR A 218 10.09 10.20 -5.31
C TYR A 218 9.59 9.84 -6.70
N CYS A 219 8.30 9.56 -6.77
CA CYS A 219 7.61 9.20 -8.00
C CYS A 219 7.48 10.38 -8.98
N PRO A 220 7.86 10.23 -10.27
CA PRO A 220 7.71 11.28 -11.30
C PRO A 220 6.27 11.51 -11.78
N LYS A 221 5.28 10.74 -11.29
CA LYS A 221 3.89 10.84 -11.77
C LYS A 221 3.12 11.89 -11.00
N MET A 222 2.32 12.66 -11.72
CA MET A 222 1.42 13.65 -11.16
C MET A 222 -0.04 13.23 -11.33
N ASN A 223 -0.75 13.07 -10.21
CA ASN A 223 -2.20 12.90 -10.14
C ASN A 223 -2.65 13.05 -8.68
N TYR A 224 -3.96 13.01 -8.44
CA TYR A 224 -4.54 13.17 -7.09
C TYR A 224 -4.02 12.14 -6.08
N LYS A 225 -3.92 10.87 -6.47
CA LYS A 225 -3.34 9.84 -5.61
C LYS A 225 -1.88 10.18 -5.26
N LYS A 226 -1.13 10.74 -6.21
CA LYS A 226 0.28 11.11 -5.99
C LYS A 226 0.46 12.30 -5.09
N LEU A 227 -0.41 13.30 -5.16
CA LEU A 227 -0.43 14.39 -4.19
C LEU A 227 -0.56 13.84 -2.75
N LEU A 228 -1.54 12.95 -2.51
CA LEU A 228 -1.76 12.36 -1.18
C LEU A 228 -0.61 11.45 -0.74
N THR A 229 -0.12 10.57 -1.62
CA THR A 229 0.99 9.67 -1.24
C THR A 229 2.28 10.43 -1.02
N THR A 230 2.56 11.49 -1.79
CA THR A 230 3.73 12.35 -1.58
C THR A 230 3.65 13.08 -0.25
N HIS A 231 2.45 13.49 0.18
CA HIS A 231 2.26 14.05 1.52
C HIS A 231 2.69 13.05 2.61
N GLY A 232 2.21 11.81 2.53
CA GLY A 232 2.63 10.74 3.44
C GLY A 232 4.14 10.43 3.36
N ASP A 233 4.73 10.44 2.15
CA ASP A 233 6.17 10.27 1.96
C ASP A 233 6.96 11.38 2.69
N VAL A 234 6.50 12.62 2.60
CA VAL A 234 7.10 13.77 3.29
C VAL A 234 6.91 13.67 4.81
N THR A 235 5.78 13.15 5.28
CA THR A 235 5.59 12.85 6.72
C THR A 235 6.62 11.84 7.23
N HIS A 236 6.97 10.82 6.45
CA HIS A 236 8.04 9.89 6.82
C HIS A 236 9.41 10.56 6.88
N VAL A 237 9.69 11.51 5.98
CA VAL A 237 10.92 12.31 6.00
C VAL A 237 10.98 13.16 7.28
N GLU A 238 9.93 13.92 7.58
CA GLU A 238 9.85 14.76 8.78
C GLU A 238 10.00 13.93 10.07
N TYR A 239 9.27 12.82 10.14
CA TYR A 239 9.37 11.91 11.27
C TYR A 239 10.78 11.31 11.38
N GLY A 240 11.42 10.99 10.26
CA GLY A 240 12.81 10.55 10.18
C GLY A 240 13.80 11.57 10.73
N ILE A 241 13.67 12.86 10.34
CA ILE A 241 14.52 13.95 10.83
C ILE A 241 14.45 14.06 12.35
N LEU A 242 13.23 14.11 12.89
CA LEU A 242 13.01 14.24 14.34
C LEU A 242 13.54 13.02 15.10
N LYS A 243 13.24 11.83 14.60
CA LYS A 243 13.64 10.57 15.22
C LYS A 243 15.16 10.38 15.21
N ASN A 244 15.86 10.81 14.16
CA ASN A 244 17.32 10.66 14.06
C ASN A 244 18.09 11.59 15.00
N ASN A 245 17.45 12.60 15.60
CA ASN A 245 18.02 13.41 16.67
C ASN A 245 17.98 12.71 18.05
N LEU A 246 17.30 11.57 18.17
CA LEU A 246 17.27 10.78 19.39
C LEU A 246 18.50 9.88 19.49
N THR A 247 18.85 9.49 20.72
CA THR A 247 19.93 8.53 20.99
C THR A 247 19.70 7.22 20.24
N VAL A 248 20.78 6.62 19.72
CA VAL A 248 20.75 5.30 19.08
C VAL A 248 20.02 4.29 19.98
N GLY A 249 19.03 3.59 19.42
CA GLY A 249 18.16 2.66 20.15
C GLY A 249 16.81 3.27 20.54
N LEU A 250 16.74 4.60 20.72
CA LEU A 250 15.50 5.36 20.86
C LEU A 250 15.04 5.99 19.53
N ASN A 251 15.92 6.05 18.54
CA ASN A 251 15.63 6.49 17.17
C ASN A 251 14.83 5.46 16.33
N ARG A 252 13.82 4.85 16.95
CA ARG A 252 12.86 3.92 16.34
C ARG A 252 11.44 4.48 16.47
N GLU A 253 10.52 3.96 15.68
CA GLU A 253 9.11 4.33 15.85
C GLU A 253 8.59 3.86 17.22
N ALA A 254 7.60 4.55 17.77
CA ALA A 254 7.01 4.19 19.05
C ALA A 254 6.47 2.75 19.05
N CYS A 255 5.78 2.38 17.98
CA CYS A 255 5.39 1.02 17.65
C CYS A 255 5.30 0.86 16.13
N PRO A 256 5.32 -0.38 15.60
CA PRO A 256 5.21 -0.58 14.15
C PRO A 256 3.94 0.05 13.59
N GLY A 257 4.10 0.86 12.54
CA GLY A 257 2.98 1.51 11.86
C GLY A 257 2.64 2.91 12.39
N PHE A 258 3.33 3.40 13.42
CA PHE A 258 3.10 4.75 13.92
C PHE A 258 3.39 5.83 12.87
N ALA A 259 4.49 5.73 12.12
CA ALA A 259 4.76 6.70 11.05
C ALA A 259 3.76 6.59 9.89
N ASN A 260 3.29 5.39 9.56
CA ASN A 260 2.23 5.21 8.56
C ASN A 260 0.93 5.86 9.03
N ALA A 261 0.59 5.77 10.32
CA ALA A 261 -0.59 6.42 10.87
C ALA A 261 -0.47 7.95 10.82
N LEU A 262 0.72 8.52 11.06
CA LEU A 262 0.97 9.95 10.88
C LEU A 262 0.85 10.36 9.40
N ALA A 263 1.33 9.52 8.48
CA ALA A 263 1.31 9.79 7.04
C ALA A 263 -0.12 9.80 6.44
N GLU A 264 -1.06 9.07 7.06
CA GLU A 264 -2.46 8.97 6.62
C GLU A 264 -3.40 9.93 7.38
N ALA A 265 -2.92 10.60 8.45
CA ALA A 265 -3.69 11.52 9.27
C ALA A 265 -3.73 12.94 8.69
#